data_AF-A0A1V9X8Y9-F1
#
_entry.id   AF-A0A1V9X8Y9-F1
#
_cell.length_a   1.000
_cell.length_b   1.000
_cell.length_c   1.000
_cell.angle_alpha   90.00
_cell.angle_beta   90.00
_cell.angle_gamma   90.00
#
_symmetry.space_group_name_H-M   'P 1'
#
loop_
_entity.id
_entity.type
_entity.pdbx_description
1 polymer ?
#
loop_
_entity_poly.entity_id
_entity_poly.type
_entity_poly.pdbx_seq_one_letter_code
_entity_poly.pdbx_strand_id
1 'polypeptide(L)'
;MSKYRGMVLMIVSVASRCSLTDRNYRELVILQKELGFSDFRVLGFPSDQSDDQELESNEDIKTFAREMYSVNFDMFAKTNATGENAEPLWRFLKERQGGPMYDGVKWNFTKFVVDRNG
;
A
#
# COMPACT_ATOMS: atom_id res chain seq x y z
N MET A 1 -3.74 13.62 3.67
CA MET A 1 -3.27 12.98 4.93
C MET A 1 -3.96 13.48 6.19
N SER A 2 -4.47 14.72 6.27
CA SER A 2 -5.13 15.24 7.49
C SER A 2 -6.33 14.41 8.00
N LYS A 3 -7.03 13.70 7.11
CA LYS A 3 -8.09 12.71 7.43
C LYS A 3 -7.62 11.61 8.39
N TYR A 4 -6.33 11.28 8.37
CA TYR A 4 -5.75 10.14 9.07
C TYR A 4 -5.01 10.52 10.36
N ARG A 5 -5.11 11.78 10.79
CA ARG A 5 -4.40 12.26 11.98
C ARG A 5 -4.88 11.51 13.23
N GLY A 6 -3.94 11.08 14.08
CA GLY A 6 -4.24 10.34 15.31
C GLY A 6 -4.51 8.85 15.10
N MET A 7 -4.42 8.36 13.85
CA MET A 7 -4.59 6.95 13.52
C MET A 7 -3.24 6.27 13.28
N VAL A 8 -3.14 4.99 13.63
CA VAL A 8 -2.09 4.09 13.17
C VAL A 8 -2.37 3.73 11.73
N LEU A 9 -1.39 3.88 10.84
CA LEU A 9 -1.56 3.62 9.41
C LEU A 9 -0.69 2.45 8.98
N MET A 10 -1.30 1.52 8.26
CA MET A 10 -0.56 0.52 7.50
C MET A 10 -0.56 0.95 6.03
N ILE A 11 0.56 1.50 5.58
CA ILE A 11 0.77 1.91 4.19
C ILE A 11 1.40 0.74 3.43
N VAL A 12 0.77 0.33 2.32
CA VAL A 12 1.18 -0.88 1.58
C VAL A 12 1.21 -0.62 0.09
N SER A 13 2.30 -1.01 -0.57
CA SER A 13 2.34 -1.06 -2.05
C SER A 13 1.59 -2.32 -2.50
N VAL A 14 0.62 -2.20 -3.39
CA VAL A 14 -0.17 -3.34 -3.89
C VAL A 14 0.07 -3.55 -5.37
N ALA A 15 -0.21 -4.76 -5.84
CA ALA A 15 -0.12 -5.20 -7.23
C ALA A 15 -1.28 -6.17 -7.53
N SER A 16 -1.85 -6.15 -8.74
CA SER A 16 -2.96 -7.05 -9.13
C SER A 16 -2.51 -8.41 -9.68
N ARG A 17 -1.31 -8.52 -10.24
CA ARG A 17 -0.80 -9.71 -10.96
C ARG A 17 0.49 -10.26 -10.36
N CYS A 18 0.69 -10.07 -9.07
CA CYS A 18 1.82 -10.64 -8.32
C CYS A 18 1.44 -11.99 -7.71
N SER A 19 2.39 -12.92 -7.55
CA SER A 19 2.18 -14.19 -6.83
C SER A 19 1.76 -14.00 -5.36
N LEU A 20 2.04 -12.82 -4.81
CA LEU A 20 1.70 -12.43 -3.44
C LEU A 20 0.30 -11.79 -3.32
N THR A 21 -0.38 -11.51 -4.43
CA THR A 21 -1.62 -10.73 -4.50
C THR A 21 -2.72 -11.34 -3.66
N ASP A 22 -3.07 -12.60 -3.93
CA ASP A 22 -4.24 -13.24 -3.32
C ASP A 22 -4.13 -13.27 -1.79
N ARG A 23 -2.98 -13.73 -1.27
CA ARG A 23 -2.73 -13.78 0.16
C ARG A 23 -2.78 -12.39 0.79
N ASN A 24 -2.07 -11.41 0.22
CA ASN A 24 -1.95 -10.10 0.86
C ASN A 24 -3.27 -9.33 0.84
N TYR A 25 -4.02 -9.31 -0.27
CA TYR A 25 -5.31 -8.62 -0.29
C TYR A 25 -6.29 -9.22 0.74
N ARG A 26 -6.37 -10.55 0.84
CA ARG A 26 -7.22 -11.22 1.85
C ARG A 26 -6.81 -10.86 3.27
N GLU A 27 -5.52 -10.93 3.60
CA GLU A 27 -5.00 -10.60 4.93
C GLU A 27 -5.26 -9.12 5.27
N LEU A 28 -5.07 -8.20 4.33
CA LEU A 28 -5.34 -6.77 4.53
C LEU A 28 -6.84 -6.47 4.74
N VAL A 29 -7.72 -7.14 4.00
CA VAL A 29 -9.18 -7.01 4.18
C VAL A 29 -9.61 -7.49 5.57
N ILE A 30 -9.07 -8.62 6.03
CA ILE A 30 -9.30 -9.14 7.38
C ILE A 30 -8.78 -8.15 8.42
N LEU A 31 -7.55 -7.66 8.26
CA LEU A 31 -6.93 -6.73 9.20
C LEU A 31 -7.73 -5.43 9.31
N GLN A 32 -8.16 -4.86 8.19
CA GLN A 32 -9.01 -3.67 8.17
C GLN A 32 -10.37 -3.95 8.82
N LYS A 33 -10.95 -5.14 8.65
CA LYS A 33 -12.23 -5.52 9.27
C LYS A 33 -12.11 -5.64 10.79
N GLU A 34 -11.02 -6.23 11.27
CA GLU A 34 -10.81 -6.48 12.70
C GLU A 34 -10.35 -5.22 13.45
N LEU A 35 -9.44 -4.45 12.86
CA LEU A 35 -8.81 -3.31 13.53
C LEU A 35 -9.38 -1.96 13.11
N GLY A 36 -10.15 -1.88 12.00
CA GLY A 36 -10.66 -0.62 11.46
C GLY A 36 -11.72 0.08 12.33
N PHE A 37 -12.30 -0.61 13.32
CA PHE A 37 -13.15 0.05 14.32
C PHE A 37 -12.35 0.83 15.37
N SER A 38 -11.04 0.56 15.47
CA SER A 38 -10.10 1.36 16.27
C SER A 38 -9.50 2.50 15.44
N ASP A 39 -8.56 3.24 16.02
CA ASP A 39 -7.73 4.24 15.33
C ASP A 39 -6.69 3.59 14.40
N PHE A 40 -7.09 2.66 13.53
CA PHE A 40 -6.22 1.97 12.57
C PHE A 40 -6.78 2.02 11.15
N ARG A 41 -5.93 2.25 10.15
CA ARG A 41 -6.32 2.23 8.73
C ARG A 41 -5.26 1.57 7.85
N VAL A 42 -5.71 0.66 6.98
CA VAL A 42 -4.93 0.21 5.82
C VAL A 42 -5.07 1.25 4.69
N LEU A 43 -3.96 1.61 4.07
CA LEU A 43 -3.87 2.51 2.92
C LEU A 43 -3.16 1.78 1.78
N GLY A 44 -3.90 1.41 0.74
CA GLY A 44 -3.40 0.65 -0.41
C GLY A 44 -2.99 1.54 -1.57
N PHE A 45 -1.75 1.41 -2.01
CA PHE A 45 -1.16 2.20 -3.10
C PHE A 45 -0.71 1.27 -4.23
N PRO A 46 -1.48 1.17 -5.32
CA PRO A 46 -1.11 0.38 -6.49
C PRO A 46 0.22 0.87 -7.07
N SER A 47 1.11 -0.03 -7.49
CA SER A 47 2.41 0.35 -8.04
C SER A 47 3.04 -0.72 -8.96
N ASP A 48 3.68 -0.27 -10.05
CA ASP A 48 4.36 -1.12 -11.06
C ASP A 48 5.81 -1.49 -10.69
N GLN A 49 6.13 -1.64 -9.41
CA GLN A 49 7.53 -1.73 -8.99
C GLN A 49 8.29 -2.97 -9.49
N SER A 50 7.57 -3.96 -9.99
CA SER A 50 8.12 -5.28 -10.29
C SER A 50 7.39 -5.88 -11.49
N ASP A 51 8.03 -5.84 -12.65
CA ASP A 51 7.65 -6.59 -13.86
C ASP A 51 6.23 -6.34 -14.39
N ASP A 52 5.74 -5.09 -14.41
CA ASP A 52 4.41 -4.72 -14.94
C ASP A 52 3.25 -5.54 -14.32
N GLN A 53 3.35 -5.81 -13.01
CA GLN A 53 2.39 -6.63 -12.27
C GLN A 53 1.13 -5.87 -11.82
N GLU A 54 1.00 -4.56 -12.05
CA GLU A 54 -0.22 -3.81 -11.76
C GLU A 54 -1.00 -3.51 -13.05
N LEU A 55 -2.32 -3.43 -12.97
CA LEU A 55 -3.13 -3.05 -14.14
C LEU A 55 -2.82 -1.61 -14.56
N GLU A 56 -3.03 -1.28 -15.84
CA GLU A 56 -2.66 0.05 -16.37
C GLU A 56 -3.55 1.18 -15.83
N SER A 57 -4.88 0.96 -15.79
CA SER A 57 -5.86 1.97 -15.40
C SER A 57 -6.22 1.90 -13.93
N ASN A 58 -6.36 3.06 -13.29
CA ASN A 58 -6.90 3.18 -11.93
C ASN A 58 -8.29 2.55 -11.78
N GLU A 59 -9.14 2.63 -12.82
CA GLU A 59 -10.47 2.04 -12.79
C GLU A 59 -10.43 0.51 -12.86
N ASP A 60 -9.50 -0.06 -13.63
CA ASP A 60 -9.31 -1.51 -13.71
C ASP A 60 -8.77 -2.05 -12.39
N ILE A 61 -7.80 -1.36 -11.77
CA ILE A 61 -7.26 -1.71 -10.46
C ILE A 61 -8.37 -1.71 -9.41
N LYS A 62 -9.17 -0.64 -9.38
CA LYS A 62 -10.28 -0.51 -8.44
C LYS A 62 -11.33 -1.59 -8.63
N THR A 63 -11.66 -1.91 -9.88
CA THR A 63 -12.61 -2.97 -10.24
C THR A 63 -12.07 -4.32 -9.78
N PHE A 64 -10.83 -4.65 -10.11
CA PHE A 64 -10.15 -5.87 -9.66
C PHE A 64 -10.16 -6.01 -8.14
N ALA A 65 -9.69 -5.00 -7.42
CA ALA A 65 -9.61 -5.00 -5.95
C ALA A 65 -10.99 -5.21 -5.30
N ARG A 66 -12.04 -4.60 -5.88
CA ARG A 66 -13.40 -4.73 -5.37
C ARG A 66 -14.02 -6.09 -5.71
N GLU A 67 -13.95 -6.52 -6.96
CA GLU A 67 -14.64 -7.72 -7.43
C GLU A 67 -13.97 -9.00 -6.93
N MET A 68 -12.64 -9.04 -6.90
CA MET A 68 -11.90 -10.24 -6.50
C MET A 68 -11.79 -10.39 -4.99
N TYR A 69 -11.68 -9.27 -4.25
CA TYR A 69 -11.32 -9.29 -2.83
C TYR A 69 -12.29 -8.53 -1.93
N SER A 70 -13.27 -7.81 -2.48
CA SER A 70 -14.18 -6.96 -1.70
C SER A 70 -13.44 -5.99 -0.78
N VAL A 71 -12.40 -5.33 -1.32
CA VAL A 71 -11.54 -4.41 -0.56
C VAL A 71 -12.37 -3.39 0.23
N ASN A 72 -12.06 -3.31 1.53
CA ASN A 72 -12.78 -2.52 2.54
C ASN A 72 -11.91 -1.42 3.16
N PHE A 73 -10.77 -1.11 2.55
CA PHE A 73 -9.84 -0.07 2.96
C PHE A 73 -9.64 0.97 1.85
N ASP A 74 -9.01 2.10 2.19
CA ASP A 74 -8.80 3.20 1.25
C ASP A 74 -7.74 2.79 0.20
N MET A 75 -8.16 2.82 -1.07
CA MET A 75 -7.29 2.60 -2.24
C MET A 75 -7.00 3.94 -2.91
N PHE A 76 -5.73 4.19 -3.21
CA PHE A 76 -5.27 5.40 -3.88
C PHE A 76 -5.06 5.15 -5.38
N ALA A 77 -4.82 6.24 -6.12
CA ALA A 77 -4.37 6.13 -7.50
C ALA A 77 -3.03 5.38 -7.56
N LYS A 78 -2.76 4.76 -8.70
CA LYS A 78 -1.48 4.15 -9.03
C LYS A 78 -0.35 5.15 -8.84
N THR A 79 0.68 4.74 -8.11
CA THR A 79 1.82 5.57 -7.72
C THR A 79 3.13 4.91 -8.13
N ASN A 80 4.18 5.73 -8.26
CA ASN A 80 5.55 5.23 -8.33
C ASN A 80 6.12 5.17 -6.92
N ALA A 81 6.47 3.98 -6.45
CA ALA A 81 6.98 3.77 -5.10
C ALA A 81 8.51 3.55 -5.03
N THR A 82 9.18 3.42 -6.18
CA THR A 82 10.62 3.17 -6.34
C THR A 82 11.21 4.02 -7.45
N GLY A 83 12.56 4.06 -7.51
CA GLY A 83 13.30 4.77 -8.54
C GLY A 83 13.30 6.30 -8.38
N GLU A 84 13.88 6.98 -9.36
CA GLU A 84 14.01 8.45 -9.36
C GLU A 84 12.64 9.15 -9.36
N ASN A 85 11.63 8.51 -9.94
CA ASN A 85 10.27 9.03 -10.04
C ASN A 85 9.38 8.63 -8.85
N ALA A 86 9.94 8.08 -7.77
CA ALA A 86 9.17 7.73 -6.59
C ALA A 86 8.44 8.96 -6.02
N GLU A 87 7.18 8.82 -5.66
CA GLU A 87 6.41 9.91 -5.05
C GLU A 87 6.98 10.30 -3.68
N PRO A 88 6.77 11.56 -3.23
CA PRO A 88 7.34 12.07 -1.98
C PRO A 88 7.04 11.21 -0.74
N LEU A 89 5.86 10.60 -0.67
CA LEU A 89 5.50 9.69 0.42
C LEU A 89 6.46 8.50 0.51
N TRP A 90 6.73 7.86 -0.62
CA TRP A 90 7.59 6.68 -0.68
C TRP A 90 9.04 7.03 -0.38
N ARG A 91 9.54 8.16 -0.90
CA ARG A 91 10.87 8.67 -0.55
C ARG A 91 11.01 8.87 0.95
N PHE A 92 10.02 9.53 1.58
CA PHE A 92 10.01 9.74 3.03
C PHE A 92 10.01 8.42 3.82
N LEU A 93 9.15 7.47 3.46
CA LEU A 93 9.07 6.17 4.14
C LEU A 93 10.38 5.38 4.01
N LYS A 94 10.99 5.40 2.82
CA LYS A 94 12.29 4.79 2.56
C LYS A 94 13.42 5.44 3.34
N GLU A 95 13.47 6.77 3.42
CA GLU A 95 14.48 7.46 4.22
C GLU A 95 14.38 7.15 5.72
N ARG A 96 13.16 6.91 6.22
CA ARG A 96 12.92 6.65 7.66
C ARG A 96 13.12 5.20 8.09
N GLN A 97 12.91 4.25 7.20
CA GLN A 97 12.97 2.81 7.49
C GLN A 97 14.05 2.07 6.69
N GLY A 98 14.63 2.72 5.69
CA GLY A 98 15.82 2.28 4.99
C GLY A 98 17.10 2.68 5.75
N GLY A 99 18.23 2.21 5.25
CA GLY A 99 19.56 2.56 5.75
C GLY A 99 20.55 2.63 4.60
N PRO A 100 21.83 2.99 4.85
CA PRO A 100 22.84 3.14 3.79
C PRO A 100 23.10 1.88 2.96
N MET A 101 22.56 0.72 3.37
CA MET A 101 22.70 -0.57 2.70
C MET A 101 21.37 -1.14 2.15
N TYR A 102 20.23 -0.48 2.37
CA TYR A 102 18.91 -0.99 1.99
C TYR A 102 17.89 0.12 1.69
N ASP A 103 17.27 0.02 0.52
CA ASP A 103 16.31 0.97 -0.05
C ASP A 103 14.97 1.09 0.70
N GLY A 104 14.59 0.19 1.61
CA GLY A 104 13.29 0.28 2.32
C GLY A 104 12.12 -0.39 1.60
N VAL A 105 12.15 -0.52 0.26
CA VAL A 105 11.11 -1.17 -0.55
C VAL A 105 11.74 -2.23 -1.44
N LYS A 106 11.70 -3.48 -0.96
CA LYS A 106 12.30 -4.64 -1.65
C LYS A 106 11.43 -5.17 -2.80
N TRP A 107 10.11 -5.08 -2.69
CA TRP A 107 9.15 -5.69 -3.62
C TRP A 107 7.72 -5.17 -3.40
N ASN A 108 6.79 -5.54 -4.29
CA ASN A 108 5.35 -5.40 -4.07
C ASN A 108 4.93 -5.98 -2.71
N PHE A 109 3.95 -5.35 -2.06
CA PHE A 109 3.48 -5.66 -0.71
C PHE A 109 4.47 -5.36 0.42
N THR A 110 5.38 -4.40 0.20
CA THR A 110 6.13 -3.76 1.30
C THR A 110 5.14 -2.99 2.17
N LYS A 111 5.29 -3.11 3.50
CA LYS A 111 4.37 -2.55 4.50
C LYS A 111 5.13 -1.59 5.42
N PHE A 112 4.57 -0.41 5.62
CA PHE A 112 5.03 0.56 6.61
C PHE A 112 3.94 0.76 7.65
N VAL A 113 4.31 0.68 8.92
CA VAL A 113 3.42 1.05 10.02
C VAL A 113 3.84 2.42 10.52
N VAL A 114 2.91 3.37 10.45
CA VAL A 114 3.06 4.75 10.91
C VAL A 114 2.23 4.90 12.17
N ASP A 115 2.81 5.51 13.21
CA ASP A 115 2.10 5.68 14.48
C ASP A 115 1.12 6.87 14.42
N ARG A 116 0.43 7.14 15.53
CA ARG A 116 -0.61 8.17 15.61
C ARG A 116 -0.08 9.60 15.41
N ASN A 117 1.22 9.81 15.56
CA ASN A 117 1.91 11.09 15.44
C ASN A 117 2.48 11.33 14.03
N GLY A 118 2.49 10.32 13.16
CA GLY A 118 3.07 10.39 11.81
C GLY A 118 4.49 9.85 11.78
#